data_AF-A0A351K0S2-F1
#
_entry.id   AF-A0A351K0S2-F1
#
_cell.length_a   1.000
_cell.length_b   1.000
_cell.length_c   1.000
_cell.angle_alpha   90.00
_cell.angle_beta   90.00
_cell.angle_gamma   90.00
#
_symmetry.space_group_name_H-M   'P 1'
#
loop_
_entity.id
_entity.type
_entity.pdbx_description
1 polymer ?
#
loop_
_entity_poly.entity_id
_entity_poly.type
_entity_poly.pdbx_seq_one_letter_code
_entity_poly.pdbx_strand_id
1 'polypeptide(L)' 'MQTKMNMVYWKGDKFWVGKLLEHPEIMTQGDTLEELEENMKDAYLLMTMDDVPEEHDIRELALSL' A
#
# COMPACT_ATOMS: atom_id res chain seq x y z
N MET A 1 -1.12 -3.34 14.15
CA MET A 1 -0.08 -2.33 13.87
C MET A 1 -0.69 -1.20 13.06
N GLN A 2 -0.17 0.02 13.18
CA GLN A 2 -0.49 1.12 12.25
C GLN A 2 0.77 1.44 11.46
N THR A 3 0.88 0.87 10.26
CA THR A 3 1.91 1.28 9.28
C THR A 3 1.39 2.54 8.59
N LYS A 4 2.15 3.63 8.67
CA LYS A 4 1.86 4.84 7.90
C LYS A 4 2.60 4.75 6.58
N MET A 5 1.87 4.90 5.48
CA MET A 5 2.40 4.94 4.12
C MET A 5 1.98 6.26 3.49
N ASN A 6 2.79 6.77 2.57
CA ASN A 6 2.48 8.02 1.88
C ASN A 6 2.00 7.71 0.46
N MET A 7 0.80 8.18 0.13
CA MET A 7 0.21 8.06 -1.20
C MET A 7 0.34 9.39 -1.95
N VAL A 8 0.83 9.32 -3.20
CA VAL A 8 0.59 10.38 -4.19
C VAL A 8 -0.63 9.96 -5.01
N TYR A 9 -1.62 10.85 -5.12
CA TYR A 9 -2.86 10.57 -5.85
C TYR A 9 -3.34 11.76 -6.66
N TRP A 10 -4.12 11.46 -7.71
CA TRP A 10 -4.72 12.45 -8.59
C TRP A 10 -6.04 11.93 -9.16
N LYS A 11 -6.94 12.85 -9.57
CA LYS A 11 -8.17 12.49 -10.28
C LYS A 11 -7.86 12.37 -11.78
N GLY A 12 -8.02 11.17 -12.33
CA GLY A 12 -8.07 10.94 -13.77
C GLY A 12 -9.47 11.17 -14.33
N ASP A 13 -9.69 10.79 -15.60
CA ASP A 13 -10.95 11.04 -16.30
C ASP A 13 -12.18 10.40 -15.65
N LYS A 14 -12.00 9.20 -15.07
CA LYS A 14 -13.08 8.44 -14.41
C LYS A 14 -12.71 8.07 -12.98
N PHE A 15 -11.51 7.55 -12.79
CA PHE A 15 -11.04 7.03 -11.51
C PHE A 15 -10.09 8.00 -10.81
N TRP A 16 -10.05 7.91 -9.49
CA TRP A 16 -8.87 8.29 -8.72
C TRP A 16 -7.76 7.29 -9.00
N VAL A 17 -6.53 7.79 -9.13
CA VAL A 17 -5.35 6.97 -9.35
C VAL A 17 -4.33 7.36 -8.29
N GLY A 18 -3.63 6.37 -7.73
CA GLY A 18 -2.62 6.62 -6.72
C GLY A 18 -1.42 5.69 -6.83
N LYS A 19 -0.32 6.12 -6.23
CA LYS A 19 0.93 5.37 -6.09
C LYS A 19 1.50 5.51 -4.67
N LEU A 20 2.01 4.43 -4.07
CA LEU A 20 2.71 4.51 -2.79
C LEU A 20 4.15 4.98 -2.99
N LEU A 21 4.63 5.90 -2.14
CA LEU A 21 6.01 6.42 -2.23
C LEU A 21 7.03 5.40 -1.76
N GLU A 22 6.72 4.68 -0.69
CA GLU A 22 7.58 3.64 -0.11
C GLU A 22 7.61 2.38 -0.97
N HIS A 23 6.55 2.15 -1.75
CA HIS A 23 6.37 1.01 -2.65
C HIS A 23 5.89 1.48 -4.02
N PRO A 24 6.78 2.06 -4.85
CA PRO A 24 6.41 2.60 -6.16
C PRO A 24 5.81 1.57 -7.14
N GLU A 25 6.00 0.29 -6.91
CA GLU A 25 5.39 -0.82 -7.61
C GLU A 25 3.88 -0.93 -7.33
N ILE A 26 3.40 -0.43 -6.18
CA ILE A 26 2.00 -0.40 -5.81
C ILE A 26 1.36 0.85 -6.41
N MET A 27 0.61 0.64 -7.49
CA MET A 27 -0.22 1.62 -8.14
C MET A 27 -1.62 1.05 -8.34
N THR A 28 -2.63 1.74 -7.83
CA THR A 28 -4.03 1.30 -7.89
C THR A 28 -4.93 2.45 -8.35
N GLN A 29 -6.21 2.13 -8.55
CA GLN A 29 -7.25 3.09 -8.91
C GLN A 29 -8.54 2.79 -8.14
N GLY A 30 -9.45 3.77 -8.03
CA GLY A 30 -10.78 3.60 -7.44
C GLY A 30 -11.76 4.66 -7.94
N ASP A 31 -13.06 4.38 -7.91
CA ASP A 31 -14.09 5.36 -8.28
C ASP A 31 -14.15 6.51 -7.26
N THR A 32 -13.93 6.18 -5.98
CA THR A 32 -13.81 7.13 -4.86
C THR A 32 -12.39 7.14 -4.29
N LEU A 33 -12.07 8.16 -3.49
CA LEU A 33 -10.79 8.22 -2.80
C LEU A 33 -10.67 7.12 -1.74
N GLU A 34 -11.78 6.80 -1.07
CA GLU A 34 -11.87 5.71 -0.09
C GLU A 34 -11.59 4.35 -0.74
N GLU A 35 -12.18 4.07 -1.90
CA GLU A 35 -11.91 2.84 -2.65
C GLU A 35 -10.46 2.75 -3.12
N LEU A 36 -9.87 3.88 -3.57
CA LEU A 36 -8.45 3.92 -3.91
C LEU A 36 -7.58 3.53 -2.70
N GLU A 37 -7.88 4.06 -1.52
CA GLU A 37 -7.16 3.74 -0.28
C GLU A 37 -7.32 2.28 0.13
N GLU A 38 -8.52 1.70 0.00
CA GLU A 38 -8.77 0.27 0.27
C GLU A 38 -7.98 -0.61 -0.69
N ASN A 39 -8.08 -0.34 -2.00
CA ASN A 39 -7.33 -1.06 -3.03
C ASN A 39 -5.82 -1.00 -2.80
N MET A 40 -5.30 0.13 -2.31
CA MET A 40 -3.88 0.25 -1.94
C MET A 40 -3.49 -0.59 -0.74
N LYS A 41 -4.32 -0.64 0.31
CA LYS A 41 -4.05 -1.46 1.51
C LYS A 41 -4.03 -2.94 1.15
N ASP A 42 -4.97 -3.37 0.32
CA ASP A 42 -5.06 -4.76 -0.14
C ASP A 42 -3.87 -5.13 -1.01
N ALA A 43 -3.48 -4.28 -1.96
CA ALA A 43 -2.30 -4.50 -2.80
C ALA A 43 -1.01 -4.56 -1.97
N TYR A 44 -0.86 -3.70 -0.95
CA TYR A 44 0.27 -3.73 -0.02
C TYR A 44 0.29 -5.02 0.81
N LEU A 45 -0.86 -5.43 1.36
CA LEU A 45 -0.95 -6.64 2.14
C LEU A 45 -0.62 -7.87 1.31
N LEU A 46 -1.17 -7.97 0.10
CA LEU A 46 -0.87 -9.05 -0.83
C LEU A 46 0.64 -9.10 -1.10
N MET A 47 1.24 -7.99 -1.54
CA MET A 47 2.67 -7.96 -1.88
C MET A 47 3.59 -8.31 -0.69
N THR A 48 3.22 -7.88 0.53
CA THR A 48 4.06 -8.09 1.71
C THR A 48 3.84 -9.44 2.41
N MET A 49 2.70 -10.10 2.18
CA MET A 49 2.30 -11.31 2.91
C MET A 49 2.02 -12.54 2.03
N ASP A 50 2.03 -12.45 0.69
CA ASP A 50 1.66 -13.57 -0.22
C ASP A 50 2.39 -14.89 0.09
N ASP A 51 3.67 -14.79 0.50
CA ASP A 51 4.55 -15.92 0.81
C ASP A 51 4.94 -16.02 2.30
N VAL A 52 4.28 -15.25 3.18
CA VAL A 52 4.55 -15.27 4.62
C VAL A 52 3.68 -16.34 5.29
N PRO A 53 4.26 -17.29 6.04
CA PRO A 53 3.47 -18.27 6.79
C PRO A 53 2.47 -17.63 7.75
N GLU A 54 1.33 -18.29 7.98
CA GLU A 54 0.30 -17.82 8.91
C GLU A 54 0.87 -17.59 10.32
N GLU A 55 1.73 -18.50 10.78
CA GLU A 55 2.50 -18.34 12.01
C GLU A 55 3.84 -17.63 11.73
N HIS A 56 3.89 -16.33 12.05
CA HIS A 56 5.09 -15.52 11.91
C HIS A 56 5.21 -14.48 13.03
N ASP A 57 6.45 -14.06 13.30
CA ASP A 57 6.77 -12.93 14.17
C ASP A 57 7.24 -11.74 13.35
N ILE A 58 6.81 -10.53 13.72
CA ILE A 58 7.27 -9.29 13.11
C ILE A 58 8.37 -8.68 13.99
N ARG A 59 9.50 -8.28 13.40
CA ARG A 59 10.60 -7.59 14.09
C ARG A 59 10.96 -6.30 13.36
N GLU A 60 11.01 -5.19 14.10
CA GLU A 60 11.49 -3.91 13.58
C GLU A 60 13.01 -3.93 13.39
N LEU A 61 13.48 -3.48 12.23
CA LEU A 61 14.89 -3.30 11.93
C LEU A 61 15.16 -1.81 11.69
N ALA A 62 16.07 -1.23 12.48
CA ALA A 62 16.54 0.14 12.26
C ALA A 62 17.82 0.11 11.41
N LEU A 63 17.81 0.81 10.28
CA LEU A 63 19.02 1.10 9.51
C LEU A 63 19.69 2.34 10.09
N SER A 64 20.89 2.17 10.62
CA SER A 64 21.79 3.29 10.93
C SER A 64 22.61 3.56 9.67
N LEU A 65 22.44 4.74 9.07
CA LEU A 65 23.26 5.22 7.95
C LEU A 65 24.52 5.91 8.46
#